data_AF-A0A2E9NH28-F1
#
_entry.id   AF-A0A2E9NH28-F1
#
_cell.length_a   1.000
_cell.length_b   1.000
_cell.length_c   1.000
_cell.angle_alpha   90.00
_cell.angle_beta   90.00
_cell.angle_gamma   90.00
#
_symmetry.space_group_name_H-M   'P 1'
#
loop_
_entity.id
_entity.type
_entity.pdbx_description
1 polymer ?
#
loop_
_entity_poly.entity_id
_entity_poly.type
_entity_poly.pdbx_seq_one_letter_code
_entity_poly.pdbx_strand_id
1 'polypeptide(L)'
;MSDSDVYVSPTRVPAGIALLLAVLGTAAMYAGFVLGVPAALDGSGSGAGGFIVLFLAGAALVLAALVISIVCLVRGLARGIAILALVVALVPVVGVVILRIAAVS
;
A
#
# COMPACT_ATOMS: atom_id res chain seq x y z
N MET A 1 -2.51 34.70 -19.01
CA MET A 1 -1.98 34.29 -17.69
C MET A 1 -2.77 33.07 -17.30
N SER A 2 -2.18 31.87 -17.40
CA SER A 2 -2.88 30.62 -17.09
C SER A 2 -2.80 30.41 -15.58
N ASP A 3 -3.79 30.95 -14.86
CA ASP A 3 -4.09 30.57 -13.48
C ASP A 3 -4.66 29.14 -13.50
N SER A 4 -3.80 28.16 -13.81
CA SER A 4 -4.07 26.78 -13.43
C SER A 4 -3.95 26.75 -11.92
N ASP A 5 -5.08 27.04 -11.30
CA ASP A 5 -5.61 26.58 -10.02
C ASP A 5 -5.30 25.09 -9.76
N VAL A 6 -4.02 24.73 -9.76
CA VAL A 6 -3.46 23.69 -8.90
C VAL A 6 -3.32 24.33 -7.52
N TYR A 7 -4.42 24.91 -7.03
CA TYR A 7 -4.58 25.24 -5.63
C TYR A 7 -4.75 23.89 -4.94
N VAL A 8 -3.64 23.19 -4.73
CA VAL A 8 -3.61 22.01 -3.86
C VAL A 8 -3.97 22.55 -2.51
N SER A 9 -5.26 22.45 -2.15
CA SER A 9 -5.70 22.84 -0.82
C SER A 9 -4.75 22.15 0.16
N PRO A 10 -4.15 22.88 1.12
CA PRO A 10 -3.16 22.31 2.04
C PRO A 10 -3.70 21.08 2.79
N THR A 11 -5.03 20.96 2.85
CA THR A 11 -5.79 19.84 3.40
C THR A 11 -5.80 18.57 2.55
N ARG A 12 -5.56 18.66 1.23
CA ARG A 12 -5.53 17.53 0.28
C ARG A 12 -4.16 16.91 0.11
N VAL A 13 -3.08 17.65 0.37
CA VAL A 13 -1.70 17.16 0.32
C VAL A 13 -1.50 15.88 1.15
N PRO A 14 -1.88 15.83 2.44
CA PRO A 14 -1.66 14.64 3.25
C PRO A 14 -2.51 13.44 2.79
N ALA A 15 -3.75 13.68 2.34
CA ALA A 15 -4.61 12.62 1.81
C ALA A 15 -4.09 12.05 0.48
N GLY A 16 -3.54 12.90 -0.39
CA GLY A 16 -2.88 12.49 -1.63
C GLY A 16 -1.62 11.65 -1.37
N ILE A 17 -0.80 12.05 -0.39
CA ILE A 17 0.37 11.26 0.03
C ILE A 17 -0.06 9.90 0.56
N ALA A 18 -1.11 9.83 1.39
CA ALA A 18 -1.64 8.57 1.88
C ALA A 18 -2.06 7.64 0.74
N LEU A 19 -2.80 8.17 -0.24
CA LEU A 19 -3.22 7.39 -1.40
C LEU A 19 -2.00 6.86 -2.19
N LEU A 20 -1.01 7.71 -2.43
CA LEU A 20 0.17 7.36 -3.22
C LEU A 20 1.00 6.28 -2.52
N LEU A 21 1.20 6.41 -1.20
CA LEU A 21 1.84 5.37 -0.39
C LEU A 21 1.03 4.06 -0.38
N ALA A 22 -0.30 4.13 -0.32
CA ALA A 22 -1.14 2.94 -0.36
C ALA A 22 -0.99 2.19 -1.69
N VAL A 23 -1.02 2.92 -2.80
CA VAL A 23 -0.88 2.33 -4.16
C VAL A 23 0.50 1.74 -4.35
N LEU A 24 1.57 2.50 -4.05
CA LEU A 24 2.94 2.03 -4.21
C LEU A 24 3.26 0.86 -3.27
N GLY A 25 2.82 0.92 -2.02
CA GLY A 25 3.00 -0.16 -1.05
C GLY A 25 2.28 -1.44 -1.49
N THR A 26 1.04 -1.32 -1.96
CA THR A 26 0.26 -2.46 -2.47
C THR A 26 0.92 -3.06 -3.72
N ALA A 27 1.38 -2.23 -4.65
CA ALA A 27 2.07 -2.69 -5.86
C ALA A 27 3.39 -3.41 -5.51
N ALA A 28 4.17 -2.88 -4.56
CA ALA A 28 5.40 -3.50 -4.08
C ALA A 28 5.15 -4.84 -3.38
N MET A 29 4.11 -4.95 -2.55
CA MET A 29 3.69 -6.22 -1.96
C MET A 29 3.27 -7.22 -3.04
N TYR A 30 2.47 -6.80 -4.02
CA TYR A 30 2.04 -7.66 -5.11
C TYR A 30 3.24 -8.17 -5.93
N ALA A 31 4.16 -7.28 -6.31
CA ALA A 31 5.37 -7.64 -7.05
C ALA A 31 6.28 -8.58 -6.24
N GLY A 32 6.53 -8.27 -4.96
CA GLY A 32 7.33 -9.12 -4.07
C GLY A 32 6.73 -10.52 -3.92
N PHE A 33 5.40 -10.63 -3.86
CA PHE A 33 4.74 -11.93 -3.76
C PHE A 33 4.76 -12.71 -5.08
N VAL A 34 4.31 -12.09 -6.18
CA VAL A 34 4.18 -12.76 -7.49
C VAL A 34 5.53 -13.16 -8.08
N LEU A 35 6.57 -12.35 -7.86
CA LEU A 35 7.93 -12.67 -8.33
C LEU A 35 8.69 -13.54 -7.33
N GLY A 36 8.39 -13.41 -6.04
CA GLY A 36 9.04 -14.17 -4.98
C GLY A 36 8.68 -15.65 -4.97
N VAL A 37 7.44 -16.01 -5.28
CA VAL A 37 7.01 -17.43 -5.30
C VAL A 37 7.77 -18.25 -6.36
N PRO A 38 7.85 -17.84 -7.64
CA PRO A 38 8.67 -18.53 -8.63
C PRO A 38 10.15 -18.60 -8.22
N ALA A 39 10.71 -17.51 -7.70
CA ALA A 39 12.10 -17.46 -7.25
C ALA A 39 12.40 -18.34 -6.03
N ALA A 40 11.39 -18.66 -5.21
CA ALA A 40 11.52 -19.64 -4.13
C ALA A 40 11.54 -21.08 -4.65
N LEU A 41 10.91 -21.32 -5.79
CA LEU A 41 10.65 -22.66 -6.35
C LEU A 41 11.63 -23.04 -7.47
N ASP A 42 12.40 -22.09 -8.00
CA ASP A 42 13.27 -22.31 -9.17
C ASP A 42 14.54 -23.11 -8.88
N GLY A 43 14.88 -23.35 -7.61
CA GLY A 43 16.07 -24.10 -7.21
C GLY A 43 17.40 -23.46 -7.64
N SER A 44 17.41 -22.20 -8.08
CA SER A 44 18.56 -21.49 -8.66
C SER A 44 19.66 -21.14 -7.66
N GLY A 45 19.44 -21.37 -6.37
CA GLY A 45 20.34 -21.01 -5.28
C GLY A 45 20.30 -19.53 -4.86
N SER A 46 19.67 -18.65 -5.63
CA SER A 46 19.51 -17.23 -5.27
C SER A 46 18.45 -17.01 -4.16
N GLY A 47 17.45 -17.89 -4.09
CA GLY A 47 16.36 -17.82 -3.11
C GLY A 47 15.47 -16.58 -3.22
N ALA A 48 14.37 -16.57 -2.45
CA ALA A 48 13.38 -15.49 -2.49
C ALA A 48 13.70 -14.27 -1.60
N GLY A 49 14.92 -14.19 -1.03
CA GLY A 49 15.27 -13.20 -0.01
C GLY A 49 15.00 -11.75 -0.41
N GLY A 50 15.42 -11.34 -1.61
CA GLY A 50 15.19 -9.98 -2.10
C GLY A 50 13.72 -9.62 -2.28
N PHE A 51 12.90 -10.59 -2.71
CA PHE A 51 11.46 -10.39 -2.90
C PHE A 51 10.70 -10.31 -1.57
N ILE A 52 11.17 -11.02 -0.55
CA ILE A 52 10.65 -10.89 0.83
C ILE A 52 10.91 -9.48 1.36
N VAL A 53 12.11 -8.93 1.15
CA VAL A 53 12.42 -7.55 1.56
C VAL A 53 11.53 -6.55 0.83
N LEU A 54 11.32 -6.72 -0.48
CA LEU A 54 10.43 -5.86 -1.26
C LEU A 54 8.98 -5.92 -0.75
N PHE A 55 8.50 -7.12 -0.41
CA PHE A 55 7.18 -7.32 0.18
C PHE A 55 7.05 -6.59 1.53
N LEU A 56 8.03 -6.74 2.41
CA LEU A 56 8.03 -6.08 3.73
C LEU A 56 8.15 -4.56 3.62
N ALA A 57 8.94 -4.05 2.68
CA ALA A 57 9.01 -2.61 2.40
C ALA A 57 7.66 -2.06 1.91
N GLY A 58 7.00 -2.80 1.01
CA GLY A 58 5.64 -2.48 0.58
C GLY A 58 4.63 -2.46 1.73
N ALA A 59 4.70 -3.45 2.63
CA ALA A 59 3.84 -3.53 3.80
C ALA A 59 4.02 -2.32 4.75
N ALA A 60 5.27 -1.86 4.95
CA ALA A 60 5.54 -0.66 5.74
C ALA A 60 4.93 0.61 5.11
N LEU A 61 4.98 0.75 3.78
CA LEU A 61 4.34 1.86 3.07
C LEU A 61 2.81 1.83 3.20
N VAL A 62 2.20 0.65 3.10
CA VAL A 62 0.75 0.47 3.32
C VAL A 62 0.37 0.84 4.76
N LEU A 63 1.17 0.45 5.75
CA LEU A 63 0.92 0.80 7.15
C LEU A 63 0.98 2.31 7.36
N ALA A 64 1.99 2.98 6.80
CA ALA A 64 2.10 4.44 6.86
C ALA A 64 0.91 5.12 6.19
N ALA A 65 0.49 4.63 5.02
CA ALA A 65 -0.69 5.13 4.31
C ALA A 65 -1.98 4.99 5.14
N LEU A 66 -2.15 3.85 5.81
CA LEU A 66 -3.30 3.59 6.67
C LEU A 66 -3.35 4.59 7.83
N VAL A 67 -2.23 4.82 8.51
CA VAL A 67 -2.14 5.78 9.62
C VAL A 67 -2.48 7.19 9.14
N ILE A 68 -1.90 7.65 8.04
CA ILE A 68 -2.16 9.00 7.51
C ILE A 68 -3.62 9.13 7.08
N SER A 69 -4.19 8.10 6.46
CA SER A 69 -5.59 8.08 6.05
C SER A 69 -6.54 8.18 7.24
N ILE A 70 -6.31 7.40 8.30
CA ILE A 70 -7.10 7.48 9.56
C ILE A 70 -7.01 8.88 10.15
N VAL A 71 -5.81 9.47 10.21
CA VAL A 71 -5.62 10.84 10.75
C VAL A 71 -6.36 11.87 9.91
N CYS A 72 -6.33 11.77 8.57
CA CYS A 72 -7.08 12.66 7.68
C CYS A 72 -8.60 12.52 7.90
N LEU A 73 -9.08 11.29 8.07
CA LEU A 73 -10.49 10.98 8.28
C LEU A 73 -11.00 11.54 9.63
N VAL A 74 -10.24 11.33 10.70
CA VAL A 74 -10.55 11.85 12.06
C VAL A 74 -10.54 13.38 12.07
N ARG A 75 -9.62 14.02 11.35
CA ARG A 75 -9.53 15.48 11.27
C ARG A 75 -10.56 16.12 10.32
N GLY A 76 -11.40 15.32 9.66
CA GLY A 76 -12.41 15.80 8.70
C GLY A 76 -11.84 16.38 7.42
N LEU A 77 -10.54 16.17 7.14
CA LEU A 77 -9.84 16.71 5.97
C LEU A 77 -9.99 15.74 4.79
N ALA A 78 -10.45 16.23 3.65
CA ALA A 78 -10.49 15.50 2.39
C ALA A 78 -11.08 14.07 2.49
N ARG A 79 -12.22 13.91 3.20
CA ARG A 79 -12.87 12.63 3.53
C ARG A 79 -12.91 11.62 2.36
N GLY A 80 -13.23 12.07 1.15
CA GLY A 80 -13.29 11.18 -0.02
C GLY A 80 -11.96 10.52 -0.39
N ILE A 81 -10.86 11.29 -0.41
CA ILE A 81 -9.52 10.79 -0.76
C ILE A 81 -8.97 9.91 0.36
N ALA A 82 -9.23 10.28 1.61
CA ALA A 82 -8.87 9.47 2.77
C ALA A 82 -9.57 8.10 2.72
N ILE A 83 -10.89 8.05 2.50
CA ILE A 83 -11.63 6.78 2.38
C ILE A 83 -11.05 5.92 1.25
N LEU A 84 -10.75 6.49 0.09
CA LEU A 84 -10.16 5.74 -1.02
C LEU A 84 -8.79 5.15 -0.64
N ALA A 85 -7.92 5.94 -0.02
CA ALA A 85 -6.63 5.46 0.49
C ALA A 85 -6.80 4.34 1.52
N LEU A 86 -7.83 4.42 2.37
CA LEU A 86 -8.15 3.43 3.39
C LEU A 86 -8.61 2.11 2.74
N VAL A 87 -9.48 2.18 1.74
CA VAL A 87 -9.94 1.01 0.98
C VAL A 87 -8.77 0.34 0.26
N VAL A 88 -7.92 1.11 -0.43
CA VAL A 88 -6.74 0.57 -1.13
C VAL A 88 -5.78 -0.08 -0.13
N ALA A 89 -5.51 0.57 1.01
CA ALA A 89 -4.65 0.00 2.05
C ALA A 89 -5.22 -1.26 2.70
N LEU A 90 -6.56 -1.44 2.69
CA LEU A 90 -7.21 -2.64 3.23
C LEU A 90 -7.04 -3.87 2.34
N VAL A 91 -6.92 -3.69 1.02
CA VAL A 91 -6.78 -4.80 0.05
C VAL A 91 -5.66 -5.78 0.42
N PRO A 92 -4.40 -5.35 0.64
CA PRO A 92 -3.33 -6.26 1.02
C PRO A 92 -3.54 -6.89 2.40
N VAL A 93 -4.17 -6.18 3.35
CA VAL A 93 -4.49 -6.73 4.68
C VAL A 93 -5.44 -7.92 4.55
N VAL A 94 -6.52 -7.75 3.78
CA VAL A 94 -7.49 -8.82 3.51
C VAL A 94 -6.80 -9.98 2.77
N GLY A 95 -5.95 -9.68 1.80
CA GLY A 95 -5.16 -10.69 1.08
C GLY A 95 -4.30 -11.56 2.02
N VAL A 96 -3.58 -10.94 2.97
CA VAL A 96 -2.77 -11.67 3.96
C VAL A 96 -3.63 -12.51 4.89
N VAL A 97 -4.79 -12.00 5.33
CA VAL A 97 -5.73 -12.76 6.19
C VAL A 97 -6.26 -14.00 5.46
N ILE A 98 -6.71 -13.85 4.22
CA ILE A 98 -7.19 -14.97 3.39
C ILE A 98 -6.09 -16.00 3.19
N LEU A 99 -4.88 -15.57 2.80
CA LEU A 99 -3.73 -16.44 2.64
C LEU A 99 -3.42 -17.20 3.94
N ARG A 100 -3.53 -16.53 5.09
CA ARG A 100 -3.22 -17.17 6.36
C ARG A 100 -4.26 -18.18 6.78
N ILE A 101 -5.54 -17.93 6.51
CA ILE A 101 -6.61 -18.90 6.72
C ILE A 101 -6.39 -20.12 5.80
N ALA A 102 -6.14 -19.89 4.52
CA ALA A 102 -5.90 -20.95 3.53
C ALA A 102 -4.65 -21.80 3.83
N ALA A 103 -3.63 -21.22 4.48
CA ALA A 103 -2.41 -21.94 4.87
C ALA A 103 -2.58 -22.83 6.12
N VAL A 104 -3.68 -22.67 6.88
CA VAL A 104 -3.94 -23.40 8.13
C VAL A 104 -5.13 -24.37 7.98
N SER A 105 -5.97 -24.19 6.96
CA SER A 105 -7.02 -25.12 6.54
C SER A 105 -6.47 -26.30 5.73
#